data_AF-A0A522SQV4-F1
#
_entry.id   AF-A0A522SQV4-F1
#
_cell.length_a   1.000
_cell.length_b   1.000
_cell.length_c   1.000
_cell.angle_alpha   90.00
_cell.angle_beta   90.00
_cell.angle_gamma   90.00
#
_symmetry.space_group_name_H-M   'P 1'
#
loop_
_entity.id
_entity.type
_entity.pdbx_description
1 polymer ?
#
loop_
_entity_poly.entity_id
_entity_poly.type
_entity_poly.pdbx_seq_one_letter_code
_entity_poly.pdbx_strand_id
1 'polypeptide(L)'
;MSTSKAAQLKGFFKRNGYYRIPDEKMREQLKAGYKKGYEVRLVAMDYKEYLSIRKLLKELGYSPGKAYAKGNRRIVPLYGRDNYKDFKELMTKTKMA
;
A
#
# COMPACT_ATOMS: atom_id res chain seq x y z
N MET A 1 -11.28 19.85 12.56
CA MET A 1 -9.87 19.47 12.83
C MET A 1 -9.27 18.85 11.57
N SER A 2 -8.14 19.34 11.07
CA SER A 2 -7.48 18.77 9.89
C SER A 2 -6.79 17.45 10.26
N THR A 3 -7.30 16.32 9.75
CA THR A 3 -6.68 15.01 9.92
C THR A 3 -5.36 14.97 9.15
N SER A 4 -4.26 14.55 9.80
CA SER A 4 -2.95 14.49 9.14
C SER A 4 -2.99 13.61 7.88
N LYS A 5 -2.14 13.92 6.89
CA LYS A 5 -2.04 13.14 5.63
C LYS A 5 -1.85 11.64 5.89
N ALA A 6 -0.98 11.32 6.84
CA ALA A 6 -0.76 9.96 7.31
C ALA A 6 -2.02 9.31 7.88
N ALA A 7 -2.81 10.05 8.68
CA ALA A 7 -4.05 9.53 9.24
C ALA A 7 -5.14 9.32 8.16
N GLN A 8 -5.22 10.18 7.14
CA GLN A 8 -6.10 9.97 5.98
C GLN A 8 -5.70 8.72 5.21
N LEU A 9 -4.40 8.56 4.91
CA LEU A 9 -3.87 7.38 4.22
C LEU A 9 -4.10 6.09 5.01
N LYS A 10 -3.92 6.15 6.34
CA LYS A 10 -4.23 5.05 7.27
C LYS A 10 -5.72 4.69 7.26
N GLY A 11 -6.61 5.66 7.09
CA GLY A 11 -8.05 5.43 6.89
C GLY A 11 -8.32 4.60 5.64
N PHE A 12 -7.75 4.98 4.49
CA PHE A 12 -7.84 4.20 3.26
C PHE A 12 -7.30 2.77 3.44
N PHE A 13 -6.13 2.63 4.06
CA PHE A 13 -5.51 1.33 4.27
C PHE A 13 -6.32 0.42 5.21
N LYS A 14 -6.78 0.94 6.35
CA LYS A 14 -7.55 0.15 7.33
C LYS A 14 -8.88 -0.37 6.79
N ARG A 15 -9.51 0.36 5.87
CA ARG A 15 -10.81 0.00 5.34
C ARG A 15 -10.75 -1.26 4.46
N ASN A 16 -9.72 -1.38 3.61
CA ASN A 16 -9.66 -2.45 2.61
C ASN A 16 -8.26 -2.67 1.99
N GLY A 17 -7.24 -2.01 2.51
CA GLY A 17 -5.85 -2.21 2.10
C GLY A 17 -5.27 -3.50 2.69
N TYR A 18 -4.23 -4.02 2.06
CA TYR A 18 -3.56 -5.23 2.53
C TYR A 18 -2.11 -5.32 2.06
N TYR A 19 -1.32 -6.09 2.79
CA TYR A 19 0.04 -6.43 2.40
C TYR A 19 0.03 -7.72 1.59
N ARG A 20 0.84 -7.76 0.53
CA ARG A 20 1.26 -9.01 -0.12
C ARG A 20 2.71 -9.25 0.29
N ILE A 21 2.91 -10.28 1.09
CA ILE A 21 4.21 -10.72 1.57
C ILE A 21 4.60 -11.97 0.76
N PRO A 22 5.87 -12.09 0.32
CA PRO A 22 6.32 -13.31 -0.32
C PRO A 22 6.25 -14.50 0.65
N ASP A 23 5.58 -15.58 0.23
CA ASP A 23 5.74 -16.90 0.83
C ASP A 23 7.17 -17.43 0.62
N GLU A 24 7.89 -17.66 1.72
CA GLU A 24 9.28 -18.11 1.73
C GLU A 24 9.41 -19.58 1.31
N LYS A 25 8.46 -20.44 1.67
CA LYS A 25 8.46 -21.85 1.26
C LYS A 25 8.32 -21.97 -0.26
N MET A 26 7.40 -21.18 -0.83
CA MET A 26 7.22 -21.14 -2.28
C MET A 26 8.45 -20.55 -3.00
N ARG A 27 9.14 -19.59 -2.39
CA ARG A 27 10.37 -19.01 -2.93
C ARG A 27 11.49 -20.03 -2.98
N GLU A 28 11.63 -20.87 -1.95
CA GLU A 28 12.63 -21.94 -1.90
C GLU A 28 12.33 -23.03 -2.93
N GLN A 29 11.07 -23.47 -3.01
CA GLN A 29 10.65 -24.53 -3.94
C GLN A 29 10.78 -24.11 -5.40
N LEU A 30 10.30 -22.92 -5.76
CA LEU A 30 10.21 -22.49 -7.16
C LEU A 30 11.42 -21.66 -7.61
N LYS A 31 12.30 -21.23 -6.69
CA LYS A 31 13.50 -20.42 -6.96
C LYS A 31 13.19 -19.28 -7.95
N ALA A 32 13.78 -19.32 -9.14
CA ALA A 32 13.60 -18.31 -10.20
C ALA A 32 12.16 -18.21 -10.74
N GLY A 33 11.34 -19.25 -10.57
CA GLY A 33 9.92 -19.25 -10.94
C GLY A 33 9.04 -18.40 -10.02
N TYR A 34 9.52 -18.05 -8.82
CA TYR A 34 8.74 -17.29 -7.85
C TYR A 34 8.92 -15.78 -7.98
N LYS A 35 7.99 -15.13 -8.69
CA LYS A 35 8.06 -13.69 -9.01
C LYS A 35 7.37 -12.78 -7.98
N LYS A 36 6.92 -13.30 -6.83
CA LYS A 36 6.20 -12.49 -5.83
C LYS A 36 7.18 -11.81 -4.86
N GLY A 37 7.01 -10.50 -4.70
CA GLY A 37 7.76 -9.67 -3.76
C GLY A 37 6.84 -8.97 -2.75
N TYR A 38 7.44 -8.17 -1.89
CA TYR A 38 6.74 -7.32 -0.94
C TYR A 38 5.95 -6.24 -1.68
N GLU A 39 4.68 -6.08 -1.31
CA GLU A 39 3.81 -5.05 -1.86
C GLU A 39 2.79 -4.58 -0.83
N VAL A 40 2.56 -3.27 -0.78
CA VAL A 40 1.41 -2.66 -0.10
C VAL A 40 0.35 -2.37 -1.14
N ARG A 41 -0.90 -2.79 -0.90
CA ARG A 41 -2.03 -2.51 -1.79
C ARG A 41 -3.04 -1.62 -1.10
N LEU A 42 -3.24 -0.43 -1.65
CA LEU A 42 -4.33 0.46 -1.30
C LEU A 42 -5.47 0.27 -2.30
N VAL A 43 -6.72 0.30 -1.82
CA VAL A 43 -7.89 -0.02 -2.65
C VAL A 43 -8.84 1.18 -2.68
N ALA A 44 -8.89 1.83 -3.83
CA ALA A 44 -9.82 2.89 -4.13
C ALA A 44 -11.16 2.31 -4.60
N MET A 45 -12.26 2.79 -4.02
CA MET A 45 -13.62 2.42 -4.39
C MET A 45 -14.12 3.18 -5.61
N ASP A 46 -13.58 4.38 -5.85
CA ASP A 46 -13.90 5.22 -6.99
C ASP A 46 -12.67 5.99 -7.51
N TYR A 47 -12.86 6.79 -8.54
CA TYR A 47 -11.79 7.58 -9.15
C TYR A 47 -11.29 8.72 -8.23
N LYS A 48 -12.15 9.29 -7.40
CA LYS A 48 -11.81 10.37 -6.47
C LYS A 48 -10.88 9.85 -5.38
N GLU A 49 -11.21 8.71 -4.78
CA GLU A 49 -10.35 8.03 -3.81
C GLU A 49 -9.01 7.63 -4.43
N TYR A 50 -9.00 7.17 -5.68
CA TYR A 50 -7.77 6.85 -6.40
C TYR A 50 -6.83 8.06 -6.49
N LEU A 51 -7.35 9.23 -6.86
CA LEU A 51 -6.57 10.47 -6.91
C LEU A 51 -6.09 10.88 -5.52
N SER A 52 -6.96 10.82 -4.51
CA SER A 52 -6.60 11.12 -3.12
C SER A 52 -5.49 10.22 -2.59
N ILE A 53 -5.59 8.90 -2.80
CA ILE A 53 -4.57 7.94 -2.39
C ILE A 53 -3.23 8.25 -3.08
N ARG A 54 -3.22 8.45 -4.41
CA ARG A 54 -1.97 8.76 -5.13
C ARG A 54 -1.34 10.06 -4.66
N LYS A 55 -2.15 11.09 -4.41
CA LYS A 55 -1.68 12.39 -3.90
C LYS A 55 -1.04 12.21 -2.52
N LEU A 56 -1.74 11.57 -1.58
CA LEU A 56 -1.25 11.33 -0.23
C LEU A 56 0.06 10.53 -0.23
N LEU A 57 0.16 9.49 -1.06
CA LEU A 57 1.38 8.70 -1.19
C LEU A 57 2.57 9.55 -1.63
N LYS A 58 2.41 10.35 -2.68
CA LYS A 58 3.46 11.25 -3.16
C LYS A 58 3.86 12.30 -2.13
N GLU A 59 2.87 12.89 -1.45
CA GLU A 59 3.12 13.89 -0.41
C GLU A 59 3.79 13.31 0.85
N LEU A 60 3.73 12.00 1.03
CA LEU A 60 4.43 11.27 2.10
C LEU A 60 5.75 10.65 1.60
N GLY A 61 6.19 10.98 0.38
CA GLY A 61 7.48 10.53 -0.16
C GLY A 61 7.45 9.16 -0.85
N TYR A 62 6.30 8.52 -0.98
CA TYR A 62 6.20 7.24 -1.67
C TYR A 62 6.08 7.40 -3.19
N SER A 63 6.64 6.44 -3.92
CA SER A 63 6.47 6.28 -5.36
C SER A 63 5.51 5.13 -5.68
N PRO A 64 4.20 5.39 -5.87
CA PRO A 64 3.26 4.34 -6.20
C PRO A 64 3.48 3.79 -7.60
N GLY A 65 3.40 2.45 -7.71
CA GLY A 65 3.45 1.75 -8.99
C GLY A 65 2.22 2.02 -9.86
N LYS A 66 2.19 1.35 -11.02
CA LYS A 66 1.07 1.43 -11.95
C LYS A 66 -0.19 0.85 -11.30
N ALA A 67 -1.21 1.68 -11.14
CA ALA A 67 -2.50 1.25 -10.63
C ALA A 67 -3.23 0.36 -11.65
N TYR A 68 -4.05 -0.56 -11.16
CA TYR A 68 -4.80 -1.50 -12.00
C TYR A 68 -6.22 -1.71 -11.48
N ALA A 69 -7.13 -2.11 -12.37
CA ALA A 69 -8.51 -2.43 -12.00
C ALA A 69 -8.60 -3.84 -11.41
N LYS A 70 -9.45 -4.01 -10.40
CA LYS A 70 -9.83 -5.30 -9.82
C LYS A 70 -11.34 -5.28 -9.56
N GLY A 71 -12.11 -5.79 -10.54
CA GLY A 71 -13.55 -5.56 -10.59
C GLY A 71 -13.85 -4.06 -10.65
N ASN A 72 -14.82 -3.61 -9.85
CA ASN A 72 -15.19 -2.19 -9.76
C ASN A 72 -14.23 -1.32 -8.92
N ARG A 73 -13.12 -1.89 -8.45
CA ARG A 73 -12.15 -1.21 -7.57
C ARG A 73 -10.85 -0.93 -8.31
N ARG A 74 -10.08 0.05 -7.83
CA ARG A 74 -8.74 0.35 -8.36
C ARG A 74 -7.69 0.14 -7.28
N ILE A 75 -6.67 -0.67 -7.59
CA ILE A 75 -5.56 -0.96 -6.68
C ILE A 75 -4.40 0.00 -6.97
N VAL A 76 -3.87 0.63 -5.93
CA VAL A 76 -2.67 1.46 -5.97
C VAL A 76 -1.55 0.73 -5.22
N PRO A 77 -0.57 0.13 -5.94
CA PRO A 77 0.48 -0.66 -5.32
C PRO A 77 1.68 0.19 -4.89
N LEU A 78 2.32 -0.15 -3.77
CA LEU A 78 3.71 0.20 -3.45
C LEU A 78 4.54 -1.09 -3.49
N TYR A 79 5.55 -1.13 -4.36
CA TYR A 79 6.41 -2.31 -4.50
C TYR A 79 7.66 -2.18 -3.65
N GLY A 80 8.21 -3.31 -3.22
CA GLY A 80 9.52 -3.37 -2.59
C GLY A 80 9.45 -3.51 -1.08
N ARG A 81 10.52 -4.09 -0.51
CA ARG A 81 10.62 -4.40 0.92
C ARG A 81 10.68 -3.14 1.77
N ASP A 82 11.37 -2.10 1.29
CA ASP A 82 11.57 -0.87 2.05
C ASP A 82 10.27 -0.07 2.17
N ASN A 83 9.54 0.09 1.06
CA ASN A 83 8.19 0.66 1.07
C ASN A 83 7.25 -0.11 2.00
N TYR A 84 7.33 -1.46 2.02
CA TYR A 84 6.53 -2.26 2.96
C TYR A 84 6.88 -1.96 4.42
N LYS A 85 8.17 -1.93 4.78
CA LYS A 85 8.64 -1.69 6.15
C LYS A 85 8.23 -0.30 6.64
N ASP A 86 8.56 0.72 5.85
CA ASP A 86 8.29 2.11 6.18
C ASP A 86 6.77 2.38 6.28
N PHE A 87 6.00 1.87 5.32
CA PHE A 87 4.54 1.98 5.37
C PHE A 87 3.96 1.24 6.58
N LYS A 88 4.49 0.06 6.94
CA LYS A 88 4.05 -0.67 8.15
C LYS A 88 4.32 0.15 9.41
N GLU A 89 5.49 0.77 9.52
CA GLU A 89 5.82 1.67 10.63
C GLU A 89 4.89 2.89 10.68
N LEU A 90 4.59 3.50 9.54
CA LEU A 90 3.59 4.57 9.43
C LEU A 90 2.20 4.13 9.92
N MET A 91 1.81 2.89 9.64
CA MET A 91 0.52 2.34 10.09
C MET A 91 0.50 2.02 11.59
N THR A 92 1.63 1.66 12.20
CA THR A 92 1.71 1.33 13.64
C THR A 92 1.95 2.54 14.53
N LYS A 93 2.58 3.60 14.02
CA LYS A 93 2.71 4.86 14.76
C LYS A 93 1.33 5.44 15.05
N THR A 94 0.89 5.30 16.30
CA THR A 94 -0.15 6.13 16.91
C THR A 94 0.56 7.42 17.32
N LYS A 95 0.02 8.58 16.97
CA LYS A 95 0.56 9.85 17.49
C LYS A 95 0.63 9.71 19.02
N MET A 96 1.84 9.71 19.59
CA MET A 96 2.06 10.41 20.84
C MET A 96 1.92 11.88 20.47
N ALA A 97 0.74 12.42 20.78
CA ALA A 97 0.49 13.85 20.88
C ALA A 97 0.55 14.19 22.36
#